data_AF-A0A239I7T9-F1
#
_entry.id   AF-A0A239I7T9-F1
#
_cell.length_a   1.000
_cell.length_b   1.000
_cell.length_c   1.000
_cell.angle_alpha   90.00
_cell.angle_beta   90.00
_cell.angle_gamma   90.00
#
_symmetry.space_group_name_H-M   'P 1'
#
loop_
_entity.id
_entity.type
_entity.pdbx_description
1 polymer ?
#
loop_
_entity_poly.entity_id
_entity_poly.type
_entity_poly.pdbx_seq_one_letter_code
_entity_poly.pdbx_strand_id
1 'polypeptide(L)'
;MESINMRRILASGILASALALGACGPVNRGLEAANQPVVTRANYVLDVNPAGLTSAQSPEARRIDGWFAALNLGYGDVVAIEDPMPYGHEDARAAVAAVLADHGLLLSEAAPVTPEAPVNGMMRIVVRRANASIPNCPNWDRISQPEFAGSGMSNYGCAVNGNLAAMIANPEDLVRGQEANSSDARSVTKAIKSYRDTAPTGAGGAIKSESTGGK
;
A
#
# COMPACT_ATOMS: atom_id res chain seq x y z
N MET A 1 -10.95 2.23 76.24
CA MET A 1 -11.28 3.19 75.17
C MET A 1 -9.96 3.71 74.64
N GLU A 2 -9.55 3.65 73.37
CA GLU A 2 -10.21 3.28 72.13
C GLU A 2 -9.09 3.31 71.05
N SER A 3 -8.48 2.18 70.69
CA SER A 3 -7.39 2.14 69.68
C SER A 3 -7.69 1.26 68.46
N ILE A 4 -8.93 0.75 68.37
CA ILE A 4 -9.36 -0.20 67.32
C ILE A 4 -9.92 0.52 66.07
N ASN A 5 -10.21 1.82 66.12
CA ASN A 5 -11.00 2.48 65.07
C ASN A 5 -10.18 3.23 64.00
N MET A 6 -8.98 3.76 64.28
CA MET A 6 -8.28 4.64 63.32
C MET A 6 -7.74 3.91 62.07
N ARG A 7 -7.14 2.72 62.24
CA ARG A 7 -6.56 1.93 61.13
C ARG A 7 -7.61 1.31 60.22
N ARG A 8 -8.78 0.95 60.75
CA ARG A 8 -9.91 0.40 59.97
C ARG A 8 -10.60 1.49 59.16
N ILE A 9 -10.73 2.71 59.69
CA ILE A 9 -11.30 3.85 58.98
C ILE A 9 -10.42 4.28 57.79
N LEU A 10 -9.09 4.30 57.96
CA LEU A 10 -8.16 4.62 56.88
C LEU A 10 -8.18 3.60 55.73
N ALA A 11 -8.28 2.30 56.06
CA ALA A 11 -8.36 1.24 55.04
C ALA A 11 -9.67 1.33 54.22
N SER A 12 -10.80 1.62 54.88
CA SER A 12 -12.10 1.79 54.20
C SER A 12 -12.14 3.03 53.30
N GLY A 13 -11.49 4.12 53.71
CA GLY A 13 -11.42 5.36 52.91
C GLY A 13 -10.64 5.18 51.61
N ILE A 14 -9.54 4.43 51.64
CA ILE A 14 -8.72 4.13 50.45
C ILE A 14 -9.47 3.22 49.48
N LEU A 15 -10.20 2.22 50.00
CA LEU A 15 -11.00 1.33 49.15
C LEU A 15 -12.16 2.08 48.46
N ALA A 16 -12.86 2.96 49.19
CA ALA A 16 -13.94 3.76 48.63
C ALA A 16 -13.46 4.73 47.54
N SER A 17 -12.27 5.32 47.71
CA SER A 17 -11.67 6.20 46.70
C SER A 17 -11.13 5.41 45.50
N ALA A 18 -10.60 4.20 45.68
CA ALA A 18 -10.20 3.32 44.58
C ALA A 18 -11.38 2.88 43.70
N LEU A 19 -12.58 2.62 44.28
CA LEU A 19 -13.78 2.34 43.50
C LEU A 19 -14.29 3.55 42.70
N ALA A 20 -14.06 4.77 43.19
CA ALA A 20 -14.47 5.99 42.49
C ALA A 20 -13.63 6.28 41.23
N LEU A 21 -12.38 5.78 41.15
CA LEU A 21 -11.53 5.93 39.96
C LEU A 21 -11.79 4.86 38.87
N GLY A 22 -12.50 3.77 39.18
CA GLY A 22 -12.77 2.68 38.23
C GLY A 22 -13.79 3.01 37.13
N ALA A 23 -14.47 4.16 37.21
CA ALA A 23 -15.56 4.52 36.29
C ALA A 23 -15.17 5.48 35.15
N CYS A 24 -13.92 5.95 35.09
CA CYS A 24 -13.48 6.88 34.04
C CYS A 24 -12.89 6.13 32.84
N GLY A 25 -13.77 5.62 31.96
CA GLY A 25 -13.39 5.26 30.59
C GLY A 25 -13.38 6.48 29.67
N PRO A 26 -12.67 6.45 28.53
CA PRO A 26 -12.60 7.58 27.58
C PRO A 26 -14.00 7.96 27.08
N VAL A 27 -14.44 9.19 27.33
CA VAL A 27 -15.78 9.67 26.99
C VAL A 27 -15.83 10.11 25.52
N ASN A 28 -16.41 9.27 24.66
CA ASN A 28 -16.52 9.52 23.22
C ASN A 28 -17.99 9.76 22.85
N ARG A 29 -18.43 11.02 22.93
CA ARG A 29 -19.82 11.42 22.58
C ARG A 29 -20.02 11.68 21.08
N GLY A 30 -18.93 11.70 20.31
CA GLY A 30 -18.98 11.85 18.86
C GLY A 30 -19.32 10.53 18.15
N LEU A 31 -19.46 10.61 16.83
CA LEU A 31 -19.62 9.45 15.94
C LEU A 31 -18.28 8.95 15.38
N GLU A 32 -17.17 9.33 16.00
CA GLU A 32 -15.83 8.91 15.61
C GLU A 32 -15.51 7.54 16.21
N ALA A 33 -14.95 6.66 15.38
CA ALA A 33 -14.43 5.39 15.86
C ALA A 33 -13.19 5.61 16.73
N ALA A 34 -13.15 4.94 17.89
CA ALA A 34 -11.98 4.97 18.76
C ALA A 34 -10.77 4.27 18.11
N ASN A 35 -11.02 3.20 17.35
CA ASN A 35 -10.01 2.45 16.61
C ASN A 35 -10.04 2.89 15.14
N GLN A 36 -9.04 3.68 14.75
CA GLN A 36 -8.87 4.19 13.39
C GLN A 36 -7.92 3.29 12.57
N PRO A 37 -8.08 3.21 11.25
CA PRO A 37 -7.12 2.53 10.39
C PRO A 37 -5.73 3.14 10.47
N VAL A 38 -4.72 2.28 10.59
CA VAL A 38 -3.31 2.67 10.56
C VAL A 38 -2.71 2.10 9.28
N VAL A 39 -2.11 2.99 8.48
CA VAL A 39 -1.44 2.65 7.22
C VAL A 39 0.05 2.54 7.47
N THR A 40 0.60 1.38 7.12
CA THR A 40 2.04 1.11 7.15
C THR A 40 2.57 1.03 5.72
N ARG A 41 3.81 1.48 5.51
CA ARG A 41 4.47 1.50 4.20
C ARG A 41 5.79 0.75 4.28
N ALA A 42 6.07 -0.07 3.28
CA ALA A 42 7.35 -0.71 3.07
C ALA A 42 7.88 -0.32 1.68
N ASN A 43 9.14 0.11 1.61
CA ASN A 43 9.82 0.42 0.37
C ASN A 43 10.94 -0.60 0.15
N TYR A 44 10.88 -1.33 -0.95
CA TYR A 44 11.92 -2.23 -1.41
C TYR A 44 12.66 -1.57 -2.55
N VAL A 45 13.99 -1.59 -2.50
CA VAL A 45 14.83 -0.92 -3.50
C VAL A 45 15.73 -1.93 -4.19
N LEU A 46 15.93 -1.74 -5.49
CA LEU A 46 16.88 -2.48 -6.30
C LEU A 46 17.67 -1.51 -7.18
N ASP A 47 18.97 -1.44 -6.96
CA ASP A 47 19.86 -0.71 -7.86
C ASP A 47 20.22 -1.60 -9.05
N VAL A 48 20.08 -1.04 -10.24
CA VAL A 48 20.24 -1.70 -11.54
C VAL A 48 21.18 -0.89 -12.43
N ASN A 49 21.96 -1.60 -13.24
CA ASN A 49 22.84 -0.94 -14.20
C ASN A 49 22.05 -0.63 -15.49
N PRO A 50 21.79 0.64 -15.82
CA PRO A 50 21.01 1.00 -17.01
C PRO A 50 21.70 0.57 -18.30
N ALA A 51 23.04 0.51 -18.36
CA ALA A 51 23.77 0.03 -19.53
C ALA A 51 23.53 -1.48 -19.80
N GLY A 52 23.13 -2.24 -18.77
CA GLY A 52 22.76 -3.65 -18.90
C GLY A 52 21.34 -3.87 -19.41
N LEU A 53 20.50 -2.83 -19.44
CA LEU A 53 19.09 -2.88 -19.82
C LEU A 53 18.88 -2.49 -21.29
N THR A 54 19.49 -3.26 -22.19
CA THR A 54 19.36 -3.04 -23.64
C THR A 54 18.02 -3.50 -24.22
N SER A 55 17.31 -4.36 -23.51
CA SER A 55 15.99 -4.90 -23.87
C SER A 55 15.32 -5.55 -22.66
N ALA A 56 14.02 -5.83 -22.76
CA ALA A 56 13.26 -6.58 -21.76
C ALA A 56 13.73 -8.05 -21.61
N GLN A 57 14.56 -8.56 -22.53
CA GLN A 57 15.14 -9.91 -22.47
C GLN A 57 16.61 -9.92 -22.04
N SER A 58 17.16 -8.75 -21.70
CA SER A 58 18.54 -8.63 -21.21
C SER A 58 18.75 -9.44 -19.92
N PRO A 59 20.00 -9.85 -19.61
CA PRO A 59 20.30 -10.51 -18.34
C PRO A 59 19.89 -9.69 -17.12
N GLU A 60 20.02 -8.37 -17.19
CA GLU A 60 19.61 -7.46 -16.12
C GLU A 60 18.08 -7.40 -16.00
N ALA A 61 17.34 -7.38 -17.12
CA ALA A 61 15.88 -7.47 -17.10
C ALA A 61 15.37 -8.79 -16.47
N ARG A 62 16.03 -9.92 -16.72
CA ARG A 62 15.72 -11.19 -16.04
C ARG A 62 15.98 -11.16 -14.53
N ARG A 63 17.02 -10.42 -14.10
CA ARG A 63 17.29 -10.21 -12.66
C ARG A 63 16.18 -9.41 -12.00
N ILE A 64 15.68 -8.39 -12.69
CA ILE A 64 14.55 -7.57 -12.24
C ILE A 64 13.28 -8.42 -12.18
N ASP A 65 12.98 -9.20 -13.21
CA ASP A 65 11.84 -10.11 -13.24
C ASP A 65 11.87 -11.12 -12.07
N GLY A 66 13.03 -11.75 -11.84
CA GLY A 66 13.22 -12.66 -10.70
C GLY A 66 13.03 -11.97 -9.35
N TRP A 67 13.46 -10.70 -9.22
CA TRP A 67 13.23 -9.90 -8.01
C TRP A 67 11.75 -9.55 -7.83
N PHE A 68 11.05 -9.18 -8.90
CA PHE A 68 9.61 -8.92 -8.87
C PHE A 68 8.81 -10.17 -8.49
N ALA A 69 9.17 -11.33 -9.05
CA ALA A 69 8.59 -12.61 -8.68
C ALA A 69 8.86 -12.97 -7.21
N ALA A 70 10.07 -12.71 -6.71
CA ALA A 70 10.42 -12.98 -5.31
C ALA A 70 9.64 -12.08 -4.32
N LEU A 71 9.34 -10.84 -4.70
CA LEU A 71 8.49 -9.94 -3.92
C LEU A 71 6.99 -10.29 -4.03
N ASN A 72 6.64 -11.20 -4.95
CA ASN A 72 5.27 -11.50 -5.34
C ASN A 72 4.52 -10.20 -5.67
N LEU A 73 5.03 -9.47 -6.67
CA LEU A 73 4.40 -8.22 -7.12
C LEU A 73 2.94 -8.48 -7.46
N GLY A 74 2.09 -7.60 -6.97
CA GLY A 74 0.66 -7.76 -7.14
C GLY A 74 -0.09 -6.45 -7.12
N TYR A 75 -1.41 -6.59 -7.20
CA TYR A 75 -2.31 -5.47 -7.11
C TYR A 75 -2.10 -4.68 -5.81
N GLY A 76 -1.97 -3.35 -5.93
CA GLY A 76 -1.71 -2.44 -4.82
C GLY A 76 -0.23 -2.06 -4.64
N ASP A 77 0.70 -2.77 -5.28
CA ASP A 77 2.10 -2.36 -5.31
C ASP A 77 2.31 -1.20 -6.29
N VAL A 78 3.12 -0.23 -5.88
CA VAL A 78 3.49 0.92 -6.70
C VAL A 78 4.96 0.83 -7.04
N VAL A 79 5.28 0.70 -8.33
CA VAL A 79 6.67 0.62 -8.81
C VAL A 79 7.05 1.94 -9.45
N ALA A 80 8.17 2.51 -9.02
CA ALA A 80 8.70 3.75 -9.57
C ALA A 80 10.20 3.60 -9.83
N ILE A 81 10.73 4.49 -10.67
CA ILE A 81 12.14 4.52 -11.03
C ILE A 81 12.73 5.87 -10.62
N GLU A 82 13.75 5.80 -9.78
CA GLU A 82 14.62 6.91 -9.43
C GLU A 82 15.89 6.82 -10.30
N ASP A 83 16.10 7.81 -11.16
CA ASP A 83 17.26 7.88 -12.03
C ASP A 83 18.04 9.16 -11.72
N PRO A 84 19.30 9.07 -11.26
CA PRO A 84 20.09 10.23 -10.90
C PRO A 84 20.58 11.04 -12.12
N MET A 85 20.43 10.53 -13.36
CA MET A 85 20.91 11.21 -14.55
C MET A 85 19.93 12.30 -15.04
N PRO A 86 20.41 13.52 -15.40
CA PRO A 86 19.55 14.65 -15.79
C PRO A 86 18.65 14.42 -17.00
N TYR A 87 19.10 13.59 -17.95
CA TYR A 87 18.37 13.26 -19.17
C TYR A 87 17.71 11.88 -19.13
N GLY A 88 17.86 11.15 -18.01
CA GLY A 88 17.33 9.81 -17.80
C GLY A 88 17.84 8.75 -18.79
N HIS A 89 17.65 7.49 -18.45
CA HIS A 89 17.86 6.37 -19.35
C HIS A 89 16.49 5.89 -19.88
N GLU A 90 15.96 6.55 -20.92
CA GLU A 90 14.63 6.25 -21.46
C GLU A 90 14.49 4.79 -21.95
N ASP A 91 15.50 4.27 -22.66
CA ASP A 91 15.50 2.88 -23.13
C ASP A 91 15.48 1.88 -21.96
N ALA A 92 16.25 2.16 -20.89
CA ALA A 92 16.25 1.34 -19.70
C ALA A 92 14.91 1.42 -18.96
N ARG A 93 14.30 2.61 -18.86
CA ARG A 93 12.94 2.77 -18.31
C ARG A 93 11.91 1.99 -19.11
N ALA A 94 11.99 2.02 -20.45
CA ALA A 94 11.10 1.25 -21.32
C ALA A 94 11.29 -0.26 -21.15
N ALA A 95 12.54 -0.73 -20.99
CA ALA A 95 12.82 -2.14 -20.70
C ALA A 95 12.22 -2.58 -19.36
N VAL A 96 12.37 -1.76 -18.30
CA VAL A 96 11.74 -2.03 -16.99
C VAL A 96 10.21 -2.00 -17.09
N ALA A 97 9.65 -1.04 -17.82
CA ALA A 97 8.20 -0.94 -18.04
C ALA A 97 7.65 -2.19 -18.75
N ALA A 98 8.38 -2.74 -19.73
CA ALA A 98 7.99 -3.95 -20.42
C ALA A 98 8.02 -5.18 -19.51
N VAL A 99 9.06 -5.34 -18.67
CA VAL A 99 9.10 -6.41 -17.66
C VAL A 99 7.95 -6.26 -16.66
N LEU A 100 7.69 -5.05 -16.19
CA LEU A 100 6.61 -4.80 -15.24
C LEU A 100 5.22 -5.06 -15.83
N ALA A 101 5.04 -4.83 -17.12
CA ALA A 101 3.79 -5.11 -17.84
C ALA A 101 3.45 -6.60 -17.84
N ASP A 102 4.44 -7.49 -17.83
CA ASP A 102 4.22 -8.95 -17.69
C ASP A 102 3.65 -9.32 -16.32
N HIS A 103 3.87 -8.48 -15.29
CA HIS A 103 3.26 -8.57 -13.96
C HIS A 103 1.92 -7.80 -13.85
N GLY A 104 1.42 -7.24 -14.96
CA GLY A 104 0.14 -6.51 -15.00
C GLY A 104 0.15 -5.16 -14.30
N LEU A 105 1.33 -4.59 -14.05
CA LEU A 105 1.51 -3.31 -13.37
C LEU A 105 2.11 -2.26 -14.32
N LEU A 106 1.93 -0.99 -13.98
CA LEU A 106 2.49 0.14 -14.72
C LEU A 106 3.45 0.93 -13.83
N LEU A 107 4.43 1.59 -14.46
CA LEU A 107 5.33 2.49 -13.75
C LEU A 107 4.58 3.72 -13.27
N SER A 108 4.80 4.06 -12.00
CA SER A 108 4.37 5.31 -11.40
C SER A 108 5.30 6.44 -11.81
N GLU A 109 4.73 7.62 -12.10
CA GLU A 109 5.48 8.83 -12.45
C GLU A 109 6.27 9.38 -11.25
N ALA A 110 5.75 9.19 -10.04
CA ALA A 110 6.38 9.68 -8.81
C ALA A 110 7.09 8.55 -8.07
N ALA A 111 8.42 8.65 -7.96
CA ALA A 111 9.20 7.86 -7.02
C ALA A 111 9.05 8.43 -5.60
N PRO A 112 8.85 7.58 -4.57
CA PRO A 112 8.90 8.05 -3.19
C PRO A 112 10.32 8.53 -2.87
N VAL A 113 10.43 9.49 -1.96
CA VAL A 113 11.74 9.94 -1.46
C VAL A 113 12.40 8.77 -0.74
N THR A 114 13.50 8.26 -1.30
CA THR A 114 14.33 7.25 -0.64
C THR A 114 15.38 7.95 0.25
N PRO A 115 15.79 7.36 1.39
CA PRO A 115 16.71 8.03 2.32
C PRO A 115 18.11 8.28 1.74
N GLU A 116 18.53 7.45 0.80
CA GLU A 116 19.86 7.47 0.19
C GLU A 116 19.70 7.61 -1.31
N ALA A 117 20.57 8.35 -1.99
CA ALA A 117 20.56 8.39 -3.45
C ALA A 117 20.95 7.01 -4.05
N PRO A 118 20.56 6.72 -5.30
CA PRO A 118 21.10 5.58 -6.04
C PRO A 118 22.62 5.65 -6.13
N VAL A 119 23.28 4.49 -6.18
CA VAL A 119 24.72 4.41 -6.43
C VAL A 119 25.06 5.13 -7.75
N ASN A 120 26.18 5.86 -7.78
CA ASN A 120 26.60 6.63 -8.96
C ASN A 120 26.56 5.79 -10.25
N GLY A 121 25.87 6.31 -11.26
CA GLY A 121 25.70 5.66 -12.57
C GLY A 121 24.68 4.52 -12.60
N MET A 122 24.05 4.19 -11.48
CA MET A 122 22.97 3.20 -11.40
C MET A 122 21.61 3.87 -11.35
N MET A 123 20.61 3.15 -11.84
CA MET A 123 19.20 3.48 -11.70
C MET A 123 18.64 2.68 -10.52
N ARG A 124 17.71 3.25 -9.76
CA ARG A 124 17.02 2.56 -8.67
C ARG A 124 15.57 2.31 -9.01
N ILE A 125 15.16 1.05 -8.88
CA ILE A 125 13.76 0.65 -8.92
C ILE A 125 13.26 0.58 -7.49
N VAL A 126 12.14 1.25 -7.22
CA VAL A 126 11.50 1.28 -5.90
C VAL A 126 10.13 0.64 -6.00
N VAL A 127 9.90 -0.41 -5.23
CA VAL A 127 8.59 -1.03 -5.03
C VAL A 127 8.07 -0.60 -3.68
N ARG A 128 6.97 0.16 -3.69
CA ARG A 128 6.28 0.60 -2.49
C ARG A 128 5.03 -0.24 -2.28
N ARG A 129 4.94 -0.84 -1.09
CA ARG A 129 3.77 -1.59 -0.63
C ARG A 129 3.18 -0.89 0.58
N ALA A 130 1.89 -0.57 0.51
CA ALA A 130 1.13 -0.05 1.64
C ALA A 130 0.19 -1.13 2.18
N ASN A 131 0.00 -1.16 3.49
CA ASN A 131 -0.95 -2.05 4.15
C ASN A 131 -1.73 -1.28 5.22
N ALA A 132 -3.06 -1.44 5.24
CA ALA A 132 -3.92 -0.90 6.29
C ALA A 132 -4.27 -1.99 7.30
N SER A 133 -4.18 -1.66 8.59
CA SER A 133 -4.68 -2.52 9.65
C SER A 133 -5.27 -1.66 10.75
N ILE A 134 -6.19 -2.22 11.53
CA ILE A 134 -6.77 -1.50 12.67
C ILE A 134 -6.31 -2.21 13.94
N PRO A 135 -5.35 -1.61 14.67
CA PRO A 135 -4.91 -2.18 15.93
C PRO A 135 -6.08 -2.20 16.92
N ASN A 136 -6.03 -3.16 17.84
CA ASN A 136 -6.98 -3.31 18.95
C ASN A 136 -8.44 -3.62 18.55
N CYS A 137 -8.72 -4.01 17.30
CA CYS A 137 -10.02 -4.56 16.93
C CYS A 137 -10.00 -6.10 16.88
N PRO A 138 -11.08 -6.80 17.33
CA PRO A 138 -12.26 -6.24 17.97
C PRO A 138 -11.97 -5.73 19.39
N ASN A 139 -12.58 -4.61 19.79
CA ASN A 139 -12.39 -4.01 21.11
C ASN A 139 -13.64 -4.15 21.99
N TRP A 140 -13.59 -5.02 23.00
CA TRP A 140 -14.68 -5.22 23.96
C TRP A 140 -14.31 -4.79 25.38
N ASP A 141 -13.34 -3.88 25.52
CA ASP A 141 -12.89 -3.39 26.83
C ASP A 141 -14.03 -2.71 27.61
N ARG A 142 -14.97 -2.07 26.90
CA ARG A 142 -16.21 -1.59 27.50
C ARG A 142 -17.28 -2.68 27.47
N ILE A 143 -17.71 -3.07 28.67
CA ILE A 143 -18.86 -3.95 28.86
C ILE A 143 -20.15 -3.23 28.45
N SER A 144 -21.06 -3.95 27.80
CA SER A 144 -22.39 -3.43 27.45
C SER A 144 -23.23 -3.24 28.73
N GLN A 145 -23.47 -1.98 29.09
CA GLN A 145 -24.29 -1.57 30.23
C GLN A 145 -24.93 -0.20 29.92
N PRO A 146 -25.96 0.23 30.67
CA PRO A 146 -26.50 1.59 30.53
C PRO A 146 -25.40 2.64 30.69
N GLU A 147 -25.16 3.41 29.64
CA GLU A 147 -24.14 4.46 29.59
C GLU A 147 -24.83 5.83 29.60
N PHE A 148 -24.78 6.52 30.74
CA PHE A 148 -25.46 7.80 30.94
C PHE A 148 -24.65 8.99 30.41
N ALA A 149 -23.36 8.82 30.11
CA ALA A 149 -22.54 9.86 29.52
C ALA A 149 -22.74 10.01 28.00
N GLY A 150 -23.57 9.17 27.37
CA GLY A 150 -23.84 9.18 25.93
C GLY A 150 -22.62 8.82 25.09
N SER A 151 -21.74 7.96 25.60
CA SER A 151 -20.53 7.55 24.88
C SER A 151 -20.78 6.38 23.95
N GLY A 152 -20.10 6.36 22.79
CA GLY A 152 -20.03 5.18 21.92
C GLY A 152 -19.35 3.98 22.60
N MET A 153 -19.68 2.77 22.13
CA MET A 153 -19.04 1.54 22.57
C MET A 153 -17.57 1.51 22.10
N SER A 154 -16.68 0.84 22.84
CA SER A 154 -15.26 0.69 22.43
C SER A 154 -15.09 -0.02 21.09
N ASN A 155 -16.01 -0.93 20.74
CA ASN A 155 -16.02 -1.63 19.46
C ASN A 155 -16.63 -0.81 18.31
N TYR A 156 -17.11 0.41 18.58
CA TYR A 156 -17.76 1.23 17.57
C TYR A 156 -16.80 1.53 16.40
N GLY A 157 -17.24 1.20 15.19
CA GLY A 157 -16.45 1.37 13.97
C GLY A 157 -15.52 0.21 13.61
N CYS A 158 -15.21 -0.74 14.51
CA CYS A 158 -14.26 -1.83 14.22
C CYS A 158 -14.65 -2.66 12.98
N ALA A 159 -15.93 -3.00 12.81
CA ALA A 159 -16.38 -3.76 11.65
C ALA A 159 -16.30 -2.96 10.35
N VAL A 160 -16.75 -1.69 10.37
CA VAL A 160 -16.77 -0.82 9.19
C VAL A 160 -15.35 -0.48 8.76
N ASN A 161 -14.53 0.01 9.69
CA ASN A 161 -13.13 0.34 9.43
C ASN A 161 -12.37 -0.93 9.04
N GLY A 162 -12.63 -2.07 9.70
CA GLY A 162 -12.03 -3.37 9.38
C GLY A 162 -12.23 -3.77 7.94
N ASN A 163 -13.49 -3.69 7.49
CA ASN A 163 -13.83 -3.96 6.10
C ASN A 163 -13.20 -2.92 5.16
N LEU A 164 -13.18 -1.65 5.54
CA LEU A 164 -12.56 -0.60 4.73
C LEU A 164 -11.05 -0.85 4.51
N ALA A 165 -10.33 -1.21 5.58
CA ALA A 165 -8.91 -1.55 5.52
C ALA A 165 -8.63 -2.79 4.64
N ALA A 166 -9.57 -3.75 4.60
CA ALA A 166 -9.44 -4.96 3.79
C ALA A 166 -9.88 -4.79 2.33
N MET A 167 -10.81 -3.88 2.05
CA MET A 167 -11.41 -3.70 0.71
C MET A 167 -10.75 -2.60 -0.12
N ILE A 168 -10.12 -1.61 0.51
CA ILE A 168 -9.47 -0.54 -0.23
C ILE A 168 -8.26 -1.08 -0.98
N ALA A 169 -8.24 -0.83 -2.29
CA ALA A 169 -7.18 -1.22 -3.19
C ALA A 169 -5.81 -0.61 -2.84
N ASN A 170 -5.78 0.70 -2.59
CA ASN A 170 -4.59 1.44 -2.21
C ASN A 170 -4.76 2.01 -0.80
N PRO A 171 -4.17 1.39 0.23
CA PRO A 171 -4.27 1.85 1.61
C PRO A 171 -3.89 3.32 1.85
N GLU A 172 -3.07 3.92 0.99
CA GLU A 172 -2.70 5.34 1.10
C GLU A 172 -3.88 6.30 0.95
N ASP A 173 -4.94 5.85 0.29
CA ASP A 173 -6.14 6.65 0.05
C ASP A 173 -6.89 6.91 1.36
N LEU A 174 -6.67 6.11 2.41
CA LEU A 174 -7.17 6.37 3.76
C LEU A 174 -6.53 7.58 4.44
N VAL A 175 -5.36 8.02 3.97
CA VAL A 175 -4.60 9.13 4.59
C VAL A 175 -4.80 10.43 3.82
N ARG A 176 -4.58 10.41 2.50
CA ARG A 176 -4.60 11.64 1.66
C ARG A 176 -5.73 11.64 0.63
N GLY A 177 -6.28 10.48 0.28
CA GLY A 177 -7.12 10.34 -0.90
C GLY A 177 -6.34 10.56 -2.21
N GLN A 178 -6.93 10.15 -3.34
CA GLN A 178 -6.35 10.43 -4.65
C GLN A 178 -6.88 11.75 -5.20
N GLU A 179 -6.01 12.50 -5.87
CA GLU A 179 -6.43 13.63 -6.67
C GLU A 179 -7.11 13.10 -7.94
N ALA A 180 -8.19 13.76 -8.37
CA ALA A 180 -8.92 13.37 -9.56
C ALA A 180 -8.10 13.73 -10.81
N ASN A 181 -7.23 12.83 -11.22
CA ASN A 181 -6.60 12.89 -12.54
C ASN A 181 -7.69 12.55 -13.55
N SER A 182 -8.24 13.54 -14.24
CA SER A 182 -9.34 13.31 -15.18
C SER A 182 -8.87 12.39 -16.30
N SER A 183 -9.30 11.13 -16.27
CA SER A 183 -9.19 10.26 -17.44
C SER A 183 -10.10 10.83 -18.51
N ASP A 184 -9.54 11.46 -19.53
CA ASP A 184 -10.34 11.90 -20.68
C ASP A 184 -10.92 10.67 -21.39
N ALA A 185 -12.23 10.49 -21.27
CA ALA A 185 -12.95 9.36 -21.87
C ALA A 185 -12.70 9.27 -23.39
N ARG A 186 -12.42 10.40 -24.07
CA ARG A 186 -12.08 10.41 -25.50
C ARG A 186 -10.73 9.75 -25.76
N SER A 187 -9.74 10.03 -24.92
CA SER A 187 -8.40 9.42 -24.99
C SER A 187 -8.47 7.91 -24.79
N VAL A 188 -9.22 7.44 -23.79
CA VAL A 188 -9.45 6.00 -23.54
C VAL A 188 -10.19 5.33 -24.71
N THR A 189 -11.26 5.95 -25.22
CA THR A 189 -12.02 5.42 -26.35
C THR A 189 -11.17 5.34 -27.62
N LYS A 190 -10.28 6.32 -27.84
CA LYS A 190 -9.33 6.32 -28.97
C LYS A 190 -8.34 5.17 -28.87
N ALA A 191 -7.78 4.91 -27.69
CA ALA A 191 -6.88 3.78 -27.48
C ALA A 191 -7.59 2.43 -27.71
N ILE A 192 -8.81 2.26 -27.20
CA ILE A 192 -9.62 1.04 -27.43
C ILE A 192 -9.92 0.86 -28.91
N LYS A 193 -10.33 1.94 -29.61
CA LYS A 193 -10.57 1.90 -31.05
C LYS A 193 -9.31 1.52 -31.82
N SER A 194 -8.17 2.15 -31.50
CA SER A 194 -6.88 1.81 -32.10
C SER A 194 -6.53 0.35 -31.90
N TYR A 195 -6.73 -0.20 -30.70
CA TYR A 195 -6.48 -1.61 -30.40
C TYR A 195 -7.39 -2.55 -31.22
N ARG A 196 -8.69 -2.21 -31.33
CA ARG A 196 -9.67 -2.99 -32.11
C ARG A 196 -9.44 -2.92 -33.62
N ASP A 197 -9.04 -1.75 -34.12
CA ASP A 197 -8.79 -1.52 -35.54
C ASP A 197 -7.40 -2.05 -35.98
N THR A 198 -6.52 -2.38 -35.04
CA THR A 198 -5.21 -2.97 -35.34
C THR A 198 -5.40 -4.35 -35.95
N ALA A 199 -4.95 -4.52 -37.19
CA ALA A 199 -5.02 -5.79 -37.90
C ALA A 199 -4.27 -6.88 -37.10
N PRO A 200 -4.88 -8.07 -36.85
CA PRO A 200 -4.20 -9.18 -36.19
C PRO A 200 -2.91 -9.54 -36.92
N THR A 201 -1.86 -9.87 -36.20
CA THR A 201 -0.54 -10.25 -36.75
C THR A 201 -0.59 -11.52 -37.64
N GLY A 202 -1.72 -12.24 -37.66
CA GLY A 202 -2.00 -13.36 -38.57
C GLY A 202 -2.85 -13.03 -39.80
N ALA A 203 -3.41 -11.81 -39.91
CA ALA A 203 -4.34 -11.44 -40.99
C ALA A 203 -3.69 -11.32 -42.39
N GLY A 204 -2.35 -11.44 -42.47
CA GLY A 204 -1.58 -11.41 -43.71
C GLY A 204 -1.13 -12.77 -44.26
N GLY A 205 -1.47 -13.90 -43.62
CA GLY A 205 -1.14 -15.25 -44.12
C GLY A 205 0.35 -15.61 -44.25
N ALA A 206 1.28 -14.71 -43.90
CA ALA A 206 2.71 -14.95 -43.96
C ALA A 206 3.26 -15.38 -42.60
N ILE A 207 2.97 -16.64 -42.20
CA ILE A 207 3.86 -17.31 -41.26
C ILE A 207 5.18 -17.50 -42.00
N LYS A 208 6.24 -16.81 -41.57
CA LYS A 208 7.58 -16.99 -42.14
C LYS A 208 7.96 -18.46 -41.95
N SER A 209 7.98 -19.22 -43.05
CA SER A 209 8.60 -20.54 -43.07
C SER A 209 10.11 -20.33 -42.88
N GLU A 210 10.66 -20.81 -41.77
CA GLU A 210 12.11 -20.93 -41.67
C GLU A 210 12.60 -21.93 -42.72
N SER A 211 13.50 -21.48 -43.59
CA SER A 211 14.23 -22.33 -44.52
C SER A 211 15.57 -22.67 -43.89
N THR A 212 15.69 -23.84 -43.27
CA THR A 212 16.98 -24.41 -42.89
C THR A 212 17.72 -24.83 -44.16
N GLY A 213 18.62 -23.97 -44.63
CA GLY A 213 19.56 -24.32 -45.71
C GLY A 213 20.61 -25.29 -45.18
N GLY A 214 20.40 -26.59 -45.42
CA GLY A 214 21.43 -27.62 -45.25
C GLY A 214 22.48 -27.52 -46.36
N LYS A 215 23.76 -27.47 -45.96
CA LYS A 215 24.89 -27.79 -46.83
C LYS A 215 25.01 -29.30 -47.00
#